data_AF-A0AAP5UUB9-F1
#
_entry.id   AF-A0AAP5UUB9-F1
#
_cell.length_a   1.000
_cell.length_b   1.000
_cell.length_c   1.000
_cell.angle_alpha   90.00
_cell.angle_beta   90.00
_cell.angle_gamma   90.00
#
_symmetry.space_group_name_H-M   'P 1'
#
loop_
_entity.id
_entity.type
_entity.pdbx_description
1 polymer ?
#
loop_
_entity_poly.entity_id
_entity_poly.type
_entity_poly.pdbx_seq_one_letter_code
_entity_poly.pdbx_strand_id
1 'polypeptide(L)'
;MALEAGVRIVEIELICSDAMAHRLRVEGRRADIPDHALPTWRSVIERQYDAWESEYLVVDTANVSVEQVVETIARQLSALPPEQCVSRSV
;
A
#
# COMPACT_ATOMS: atom_id res chain seq x y z
N MET A 1 11.89 0.33 16.25
CA MET A 1 11.05 0.67 15.07
C MET A 1 11.69 1.81 14.28
N ALA A 2 11.36 2.00 12.99
CA ALA A 2 11.97 3.05 12.15
C ALA A 2 11.84 4.47 12.76
N LEU A 3 10.75 4.73 13.50
CA LEU A 3 10.57 5.95 14.29
C LEU A 3 11.66 6.13 15.37
N GLU A 4 12.05 5.05 16.03
CA GLU A 4 13.10 5.03 17.07
C GLU A 4 14.51 5.07 16.47
N ALA A 5 14.65 4.65 15.21
CA ALA A 5 15.90 4.71 14.47
C ALA A 5 16.16 6.10 13.83
N GLY A 6 15.22 7.04 13.98
CA GLY A 6 15.33 8.40 13.42
C GLY A 6 15.32 8.43 11.89
N VAL A 7 14.85 7.36 11.24
CA VAL A 7 14.76 7.27 9.78
C VAL A 7 13.37 7.66 9.30
N ARG A 8 13.32 8.28 8.13
CA ARG A 8 12.06 8.68 7.52
C ARG A 8 11.29 7.45 7.03
N ILE A 9 9.98 7.45 7.29
CA ILE A 9 9.04 6.46 6.77
C ILE A 9 8.14 7.16 5.75
N VAL A 10 7.87 6.49 4.63
CA VAL A 10 6.82 6.89 3.68
C VAL A 10 5.81 5.76 3.67
N GLU A 11 4.58 6.07 4.08
CA GLU A 11 3.48 5.12 4.12
C GLU A 11 2.65 5.26 2.83
N ILE A 12 2.33 4.12 2.21
CA ILE A 12 1.61 4.06 0.94
C ILE A 12 0.49 3.02 1.07
N GLU A 13 -0.75 3.48 0.99
CA GLU A 13 -1.93 2.64 0.98
C GLU A 13 -2.31 2.30 -0.48
N LEU A 14 -2.47 1.01 -0.77
CA LEU A 14 -2.91 0.54 -2.08
C LEU A 14 -4.40 0.17 -2.03
N ILE A 15 -5.19 0.80 -2.88
CA ILE A 15 -6.60 0.45 -3.08
C ILE A 15 -6.85 0.01 -4.52
N CYS A 16 -7.98 -0.65 -4.72
CA CYS A 16 -8.54 -0.91 -6.04
C CYS A 16 -10.03 -0.55 -5.97
N SER A 17 -10.39 0.62 -6.48
CA SER A 17 -11.77 1.13 -6.41
C SER A 17 -12.75 0.34 -7.28
N ASP A 18 -12.25 -0.36 -8.31
CA ASP A 18 -13.03 -1.28 -9.14
C ASP A 18 -13.07 -2.69 -8.51
N ALA A 19 -14.17 -2.98 -7.81
CA ALA A 19 -14.41 -4.27 -7.19
C ALA A 19 -14.48 -5.43 -8.19
N MET A 20 -14.93 -5.19 -9.44
CA MET A 20 -14.99 -6.24 -10.46
C MET A 20 -13.58 -6.58 -10.95
N ALA A 21 -12.75 -5.58 -11.24
CA ALA A 21 -11.35 -5.79 -11.57
C ALA A 21 -10.59 -6.48 -10.43
N HIS A 22 -10.83 -6.06 -9.18
CA HIS A 22 -10.23 -6.68 -8.01
C HIS A 22 -10.63 -8.16 -7.88
N ARG A 23 -11.93 -8.46 -8.00
CA ARG A 23 -12.43 -9.84 -7.98
C ARG A 23 -11.79 -10.70 -9.05
N LEU A 24 -11.73 -10.21 -10.29
CA LEU A 24 -11.10 -10.93 -11.42
C LEU A 24 -9.63 -11.21 -11.14
N ARG A 25 -8.89 -10.27 -10.54
CA ARG A 25 -7.48 -10.47 -10.15
C ARG A 25 -7.33 -11.51 -9.05
N VAL A 26 -8.21 -11.52 -8.05
CA VAL A 26 -8.19 -12.49 -6.94
C VAL A 26 -8.51 -13.89 -7.45
N GLU A 27 -9.64 -14.05 -8.13
CA GLU A 27 -10.13 -15.35 -8.62
C GLU A 27 -9.27 -15.91 -9.77
N GLY A 28 -8.65 -15.03 -10.56
CA GLY A 28 -7.74 -15.41 -11.65
C GLY A 28 -6.30 -15.67 -11.22
N ARG A 29 -5.94 -15.43 -9.96
CA ARG A 29 -4.56 -15.61 -9.48
C ARG A 29 -4.21 -17.10 -9.47
N ARG A 30 -3.04 -17.44 -10.01
CA ARG A 30 -2.45 -18.78 -9.90
C ARG A 30 -1.50 -18.81 -8.72
N ALA A 31 -1.63 -19.80 -7.84
CA ALA A 31 -0.68 -20.00 -6.76
C ALA A 31 0.69 -20.35 -7.35
N ASP A 32 1.71 -19.60 -6.96
CA ASP A 32 3.10 -19.71 -7.41
C ASP A 32 4.05 -20.16 -6.29
N ILE A 33 3.50 -20.39 -5.08
CA ILE A 33 4.21 -20.83 -3.90
C ILE A 33 3.62 -22.19 -3.46
N PRO A 34 4.44 -23.22 -3.20
CA PRO A 34 3.96 -24.51 -2.70
C PRO A 34 3.09 -24.35 -1.45
N ASP A 35 2.01 -25.13 -1.36
CA ASP A 35 1.06 -25.16 -0.24
C ASP A 35 0.35 -23.84 0.10
N HIS A 36 0.49 -22.80 -0.73
CA HIS A 36 -0.19 -21.53 -0.53
C HIS A 36 -1.63 -21.57 -1.06
N ALA A 37 -2.59 -21.60 -0.14
CA ALA A 37 -4.00 -21.44 -0.47
C ALA A 37 -4.34 -19.96 -0.75
N LEU A 38 -4.79 -19.67 -1.97
CA LEU A 38 -5.24 -18.33 -2.33
C LEU A 38 -6.59 -18.00 -1.67
N PRO A 39 -6.83 -16.72 -1.32
CA PRO A 39 -8.11 -16.32 -0.73
C PRO A 39 -9.25 -16.42 -1.74
N THR A 40 -10.45 -16.73 -1.24
CA THR A 40 -11.68 -16.56 -2.04
C THR A 40 -12.06 -15.08 -2.10
N TRP A 41 -12.86 -14.69 -3.10
CA TRP A 41 -13.42 -13.33 -3.15
C TRP A 41 -14.20 -12.97 -1.87
N ARG A 42 -14.97 -13.92 -1.33
CA ARG A 42 -15.72 -13.74 -0.08
C ARG A 42 -14.79 -13.41 1.09
N SER A 43 -13.68 -14.15 1.22
CA SER A 43 -12.69 -13.92 2.27
C SER A 43 -11.98 -12.56 2.13
N VAL A 44 -11.90 -12.00 0.92
CA VAL A 44 -11.35 -10.65 0.69
C VAL A 44 -12.33 -9.59 1.18
N ILE A 45 -13.61 -9.67 0.84
CA ILE A 45 -14.60 -8.65 1.22
C ILE A 45 -15.01 -8.70 2.69
N GLU A 46 -14.94 -9.88 3.31
CA GLU A 46 -15.24 -10.06 4.75
C GLU A 46 -14.04 -9.73 5.64
N ARG A 47 -12.86 -9.46 5.05
CA ARG A 47 -11.67 -9.11 5.80
C ARG A 47 -11.87 -7.75 6.45
N GLN A 48 -11.81 -7.71 7.77
CA GLN A 48 -11.70 -6.44 8.48
C GLN A 48 -10.37 -5.77 8.12
N TYR A 49 -10.46 -4.51 7.71
CA TYR A 49 -9.33 -3.65 7.47
C TYR A 49 -9.54 -2.35 8.26
N ASP A 50 -8.57 -2.02 9.10
CA ASP A 50 -8.56 -0.79 9.87
C ASP A 50 -7.70 0.23 9.11
N ALA A 51 -8.29 1.38 8.79
CA ALA A 51 -7.58 2.46 8.11
C ALA A 51 -6.42 2.97 8.96
N TRP A 52 -5.35 3.41 8.32
CA TRP A 52 -4.23 4.01 9.04
C TRP A 52 -4.62 5.40 9.57
N GLU A 53 -4.09 5.76 10.74
CA GLU A 53 -4.35 7.06 11.37
C GLU A 53 -3.35 8.15 10.95
N SER A 54 -2.23 7.74 10.34
CA SER A 54 -1.15 8.61 9.88
C SER A 54 -1.43 9.24 8.51
N GLU A 55 -0.60 10.20 8.11
CA GLU A 55 -0.63 10.72 6.75
C GLU A 55 0.09 9.75 5.81
N TYR A 56 -0.60 9.30 4.76
CA TYR A 56 -0.06 8.35 3.78
C TYR A 56 -0.52 8.69 2.37
N LEU A 57 0.24 8.21 1.38
CA LEU A 57 -0.12 8.31 -0.02
C LEU A 57 -1.09 7.19 -0.39
N VAL A 58 -2.26 7.53 -0.94
CA VAL A 58 -3.19 6.54 -1.51
C VAL A 58 -2.93 6.34 -2.99
N VAL A 59 -2.83 5.09 -3.41
CA VAL A 59 -2.72 4.71 -4.82
C VAL A 59 -3.89 3.80 -5.20
N ASP A 60 -4.70 4.26 -6.15
CA ASP A 60 -5.81 3.47 -6.70
C ASP A 60 -5.42 2.72 -7.98
N THR A 61 -5.02 1.46 -7.79
CA THR A 61 -4.56 0.54 -8.84
C THR A 61 -5.63 0.10 -9.85
N ALA A 62 -6.87 0.58 -9.71
CA ALA A 62 -7.89 0.44 -10.76
C ALA A 62 -7.65 1.40 -11.93
N ASN A 63 -7.09 2.58 -11.66
CA ASN A 63 -7.12 3.72 -12.59
C ASN A 63 -5.74 4.24 -13.01
N VAL A 64 -4.66 3.66 -12.49
CA VAL A 64 -3.28 4.08 -12.76
C VAL A 64 -2.44 2.91 -13.25
N SER A 65 -1.48 3.20 -14.13
CA SER A 65 -0.51 2.19 -14.58
C SER A 65 0.57 1.97 -13.50
N VAL A 66 1.23 0.80 -13.58
CA VAL A 66 2.35 0.47 -12.67
C VAL A 66 3.46 1.52 -12.79
N GLU A 67 3.76 1.96 -14.01
CA GLU A 67 4.82 2.95 -14.29
C GLU A 67 4.51 4.29 -13.61
N GLN A 68 3.26 4.76 -13.70
CA GLN A 68 2.83 6.01 -13.06
C GLN A 68 2.91 5.93 -11.54
N VAL A 69 2.57 4.79 -10.96
CA VAL A 69 2.68 4.54 -9.52
C VAL A 69 4.14 4.55 -9.08
N VAL A 70 5.00 3.82 -9.78
CA VAL A 70 6.43 3.77 -9.48
C VAL A 70 7.05 5.16 -9.58
N GLU A 71 6.72 5.93 -10.61
CA GLU A 71 7.20 7.30 -10.75
C GLU A 71 6.75 8.20 -9.59
N THR A 72 5.47 8.09 -9.19
CA THR A 72 4.91 8.87 -8.08
C THR A 72 5.61 8.54 -6.76
N ILE A 73 5.82 7.25 -6.48
CA ILE A 73 6.52 6.79 -5.27
C ILE A 73 7.99 7.24 -5.29
N ALA A 74 8.69 7.09 -6.42
CA ALA A 74 10.09 7.51 -6.54
C ALA A 74 10.26 9.02 -6.36
N ARG A 75 9.33 9.81 -6.89
CA ARG A 75 9.30 11.26 -6.71
C ARG A 75 9.07 11.62 -5.25
N GLN A 76 8.12 10.96 -4.58
CA GLN A 76 7.89 11.15 -3.16
C GLN A 76 9.15 10.84 -2.36
N LEU A 77 9.86 9.74 -2.64
CA LEU A 77 11.10 9.41 -1.95
C LEU A 77 12.21 10.45 -2.18
N SER A 78 12.27 11.06 -3.36
CA SER A 78 13.31 12.02 -3.76
C SER A 78 13.05 13.46 -3.31
N ALA A 79 11.79 13.88 -3.20
CA ALA A 79 11.40 15.24 -2.82
C ALA A 79 11.57 15.52 -1.32
N LEU A 80 11.98 14.52 -0.55
CA LEU A 80 12.08 14.60 0.89
C LEU A 80 13.48 15.12 1.25
N PRO A 81 13.61 16.32 1.85
CA PRO A 81 14.91 16.79 2.32
C PRO A 81 15.47 15.81 3.36
N PRO A 82 16.79 15.65 3.50
CA PRO A 82 17.30 14.99 4.70
C PRO A 82 16.85 15.84 5.90
N GLU A 83 16.26 15.18 6.90
CA GLU A 83 16.09 15.70 8.27
C GLU A 83 14.92 16.68 8.52
N GLN A 84 13.84 16.17 9.11
CA GLN A 84 13.16 16.88 10.19
C GLN A 84 13.04 15.92 11.36
N CYS A 85 13.98 16.05 12.29
CA CYS A 85 13.85 15.53 13.64
C CYS A 85 12.65 16.25 14.27
N VAL A 86 11.45 15.70 14.14
CA VAL A 86 10.29 16.24 14.85
C VAL A 86 10.39 15.75 16.28
N SER A 87 11.10 16.54 17.09
CA SER A 87 10.95 16.58 18.53
C SER A 87 9.49 16.86 18.86
N ARG A 88 8.66 15.83 18.92
CA ARG A 88 7.32 15.96 19.47
C ARG A 88 7.39 15.60 20.95
N SER A 89 7.81 16.59 21.74
CA SER A 89 7.63 16.57 23.18
C SER A 89 6.16 16.36 23.49
N VAL A 90 5.86 15.35 24.30
CA VAL A 90 4.80 15.38 25.31
C VAL A 90 5.45 14.98 26.63
#